data_AF-A0A7S0UCH5-F1
#
_entry.id   AF-A0A7S0UCH5-F1
#
_cell.length_a   1.000
_cell.length_b   1.000
_cell.length_c   1.000
_cell.angle_alpha   90.00
_cell.angle_beta   90.00
_cell.angle_gamma   90.00
#
_symmetry.space_group_name_H-M   'P 1'
#
loop_
_entity.id
_entity.type
_entity.pdbx_description
1 polymer ?
#
loop_
_entity_poly.entity_id
_entity_poly.type
_entity_poly.pdbx_seq_one_letter_code
_entity_poly.pdbx_strand_id
1 'polypeptide(L)'
;KKKKKKKNLIENKEIFFSETSKGTFLPRTFLFDLEPRILFGIINGNYQNFYEKKNILFSKQSAGNNWAIGYYKSIEFQSEIEEILRKNLENCDNLGCFNIFHSIAGGTGSGTGSYLMEIIREEFSKKIINCYSIIPNRIGASDTVIQPYNSILSFRWLTLFADCVTFFENSALEKIISSLNPNIKPDSKEINYLISKIISISSENIRFSENFKNSWENQFSSLIPTPKLHFFSAGISNLKFFNKKKKKKKL
;
A
#
# COMPACT_ATOMS: atom_id res chain seq x y z
N LYS A 1 10.24 32.25 31.91
CA LYS A 1 9.06 31.54 31.35
C LYS A 1 9.05 31.66 29.83
N LYS A 2 9.56 30.65 29.11
CA LYS A 2 9.47 30.37 27.65
C LYS A 2 10.64 29.46 27.22
N LYS A 3 10.87 28.37 27.97
CA LYS A 3 11.58 27.22 27.39
C LYS A 3 10.52 26.49 26.56
N LYS A 4 10.51 26.75 25.25
CA LYS A 4 9.75 25.97 24.26
C LYS A 4 10.03 24.50 24.57
N LYS A 5 9.01 23.81 25.12
CA LYS A 5 8.95 22.35 25.09
C LYS A 5 9.26 21.96 23.64
N LYS A 6 10.39 21.28 23.39
CA LYS A 6 10.50 20.43 22.21
C LYS A 6 9.37 19.42 22.39
N LYS A 7 8.19 19.70 21.83
CA LYS A 7 7.08 18.74 21.75
C LYS A 7 7.68 17.47 21.15
N ASN A 8 7.53 16.34 21.83
CA ASN A 8 7.88 15.03 21.29
C ASN A 8 7.14 14.88 19.96
N LEU A 9 7.85 15.03 18.85
CA LEU A 9 7.35 15.28 17.49
C LEU A 9 6.68 14.07 16.82
N ILE A 10 6.27 13.06 17.59
CA ILE A 10 5.71 11.83 17.05
C ILE A 10 4.58 11.36 17.97
N GLU A 11 3.49 12.08 17.92
CA GLU A 11 2.22 11.68 18.53
C GLU A 11 1.64 10.49 17.72
N ASN A 12 0.94 9.55 18.36
CA ASN A 12 0.21 8.41 17.77
C ASN A 12 0.98 7.41 16.87
N LYS A 13 2.20 6.99 17.27
CA LYS A 13 2.94 5.92 16.57
C LYS A 13 2.19 4.58 16.52
N GLU A 14 1.41 4.30 17.56
CA GLU A 14 0.75 3.01 17.78
C GLU A 14 -0.31 2.64 16.73
N ILE A 15 -0.76 3.63 15.94
CA ILE A 15 -1.71 3.43 14.83
C ILE A 15 -1.14 2.50 13.77
N PHE A 16 0.12 2.70 13.37
CA PHE A 16 0.77 1.92 12.32
C PHE A 16 1.81 0.94 12.86
N PHE A 17 2.20 1.09 14.12
CA PHE A 17 3.26 0.30 14.74
C PHE A 17 2.77 -0.40 16.00
N SER A 18 3.21 -1.64 16.22
CA SER A 18 3.15 -2.30 17.51
C SER A 18 4.47 -2.10 18.26
N GLU A 19 4.39 -1.80 19.55
CA GLU A 19 5.57 -1.73 20.41
C GLU A 19 5.89 -3.13 20.96
N THR A 20 7.15 -3.54 20.83
CA THR A 20 7.62 -4.80 21.43
C THR A 20 8.02 -4.57 22.88
N SER A 21 8.12 -5.65 23.66
CA SER A 21 8.64 -5.61 25.04
C SER A 21 10.07 -5.04 25.16
N LYS A 22 10.82 -4.96 24.04
CA LYS A 22 12.16 -4.37 23.96
C LYS A 22 12.14 -2.86 23.62
N GLY A 23 10.96 -2.25 23.51
CA GLY A 23 10.79 -0.85 23.12
C GLY A 23 11.05 -0.57 21.63
N THR A 24 11.05 -1.60 20.78
CA THR A 24 11.17 -1.44 19.33
C THR A 24 9.79 -1.39 18.69
N PHE A 25 9.62 -0.55 17.66
CA PHE A 25 8.36 -0.43 16.93
C PHE A 25 8.40 -1.28 15.65
N LEU A 26 7.49 -2.24 15.54
CA LEU A 26 7.30 -3.06 14.33
C LEU A 26 6.05 -2.58 13.58
N PRO A 27 6.07 -2.52 12.24
CA PRO A 27 4.92 -2.11 11.47
C PRO A 27 3.83 -3.19 11.51
N ARG A 28 2.57 -2.76 11.64
CA ARG A 28 1.39 -3.63 11.53
C ARG A 28 1.15 -3.95 10.06
N THR A 29 1.90 -4.92 9.53
CA THR A 29 1.88 -5.29 8.11
C THR A 29 1.80 -6.80 7.94
N PHE A 30 1.05 -7.20 6.91
CA PHE A 30 1.05 -8.55 6.35
C PHE A 30 1.60 -8.47 4.92
N LEU A 31 2.61 -9.29 4.61
CA LEU A 31 3.21 -9.36 3.28
C LEU A 31 2.93 -10.73 2.68
N PHE A 32 2.26 -10.76 1.53
CA PHE A 32 1.94 -11.99 0.83
C PHE A 32 2.29 -11.88 -0.65
N ASP A 33 3.06 -12.84 -1.15
CA ASP A 33 3.39 -12.95 -2.57
C ASP A 33 3.49 -14.43 -2.97
N LEU A 34 2.99 -14.78 -4.15
CA LEU A 34 3.13 -16.14 -4.68
C LEU A 34 4.54 -16.39 -5.24
N GLU A 35 5.38 -15.36 -5.33
CA GLU A 35 6.79 -15.47 -5.67
C GLU A 35 7.71 -15.07 -4.51
N PRO A 36 8.70 -15.90 -4.13
CA PRO A 36 9.54 -15.61 -2.98
C PRO A 36 10.59 -14.52 -3.25
N ARG A 37 10.85 -14.16 -4.52
CA ARG A 37 11.98 -13.33 -4.93
C ARG A 37 11.99 -11.96 -4.25
N ILE A 38 10.84 -11.28 -4.24
CA ILE A 38 10.73 -9.93 -3.66
C ILE A 38 10.82 -10.00 -2.14
N LEU A 39 10.11 -10.95 -1.52
CA LEU A 39 10.07 -11.13 -0.08
C LEU A 39 11.42 -11.56 0.50
N PHE A 40 12.20 -12.39 -0.20
CA PHE A 40 13.58 -12.70 0.19
C PHE A 40 14.50 -11.48 0.14
N GLY A 41 14.28 -10.55 -0.79
CA GLY A 41 14.99 -9.27 -0.80
C GLY A 41 14.70 -8.43 0.45
N ILE A 42 13.48 -8.52 1.01
CA ILE A 42 13.10 -7.84 2.25
C ILE A 42 13.71 -8.56 3.46
N ILE A 43 13.58 -9.89 3.52
CA ILE A 43 14.04 -10.72 4.65
C ILE A 43 15.58 -10.72 4.77
N ASN A 44 16.30 -10.60 3.66
CA ASN A 44 17.77 -10.53 3.66
C ASN A 44 18.31 -9.10 3.47
N GLY A 45 17.42 -8.11 3.42
CA GLY A 45 17.77 -6.72 3.16
C GLY A 45 18.03 -5.92 4.43
N ASN A 46 18.26 -4.62 4.24
CA ASN A 46 18.54 -3.68 5.33
C ASN A 46 17.39 -3.56 6.34
N TYR A 47 16.17 -3.94 5.96
CA TYR A 47 14.95 -3.86 6.79
C TYR A 47 14.52 -5.23 7.34
N GLN A 48 15.39 -6.24 7.36
CA GLN A 48 15.06 -7.59 7.85
C GLN A 48 14.49 -7.64 9.27
N ASN A 49 14.97 -6.76 10.16
CA ASN A 49 14.53 -6.68 11.56
C ASN A 49 13.37 -5.71 11.77
N PHE A 50 12.94 -5.03 10.70
CA PHE A 50 11.83 -4.10 10.76
C PHE A 50 10.50 -4.83 10.63
N TYR A 51 10.43 -5.89 9.83
CA TYR A 51 9.20 -6.66 9.64
C TYR A 51 9.13 -7.88 10.56
N GLU A 52 7.93 -8.22 11.01
CA GLU A 52 7.73 -9.45 11.75
C GLU A 52 7.68 -10.64 10.79
N LYS A 53 8.66 -11.55 10.90
CA LYS A 53 8.80 -12.69 9.97
C LYS A 53 7.56 -13.59 9.92
N LYS A 54 6.80 -13.68 11.02
CA LYS A 54 5.56 -14.46 11.10
C LYS A 54 4.43 -13.88 10.22
N ASN A 55 4.52 -12.60 9.84
CA ASN A 55 3.55 -11.91 9.01
C ASN A 55 3.98 -11.90 7.52
N ILE A 56 4.97 -12.70 7.14
CA ILE A 56 5.42 -12.82 5.76
C ILE A 56 5.05 -14.22 5.28
N LEU A 57 4.16 -14.29 4.30
CA LEU A 57 3.72 -15.53 3.67
C LEU A 57 4.15 -15.54 2.20
N PHE A 58 4.56 -16.68 1.69
CA PHE A 58 4.85 -16.83 0.27
C PHE A 58 4.63 -18.22 -0.27
N SER A 59 4.27 -18.31 -1.54
CA SER A 59 4.27 -19.58 -2.28
C SER A 59 5.60 -19.80 -3.01
N LYS A 60 5.87 -21.05 -3.39
CA LYS A 60 6.98 -21.39 -4.28
C LYS A 60 6.58 -21.28 -5.75
N GLN A 61 5.29 -21.15 -6.05
CA GLN A 61 4.79 -21.17 -7.41
C GLN A 61 4.13 -19.85 -7.81
N SER A 62 4.66 -19.22 -8.85
CA SER A 62 4.13 -17.99 -9.43
C SER A 62 2.68 -18.10 -9.90
N ALA A 63 1.98 -16.97 -9.93
CA ALA A 63 0.71 -16.80 -10.61
C ALA A 63 0.84 -16.74 -12.15
N GLY A 64 2.05 -16.61 -12.70
CA GLY A 64 2.30 -16.59 -14.14
C GLY A 64 1.57 -15.45 -14.86
N ASN A 65 1.39 -14.31 -14.19
CA ASN A 65 0.56 -13.19 -14.65
C ASN A 65 -0.92 -13.52 -14.92
N ASN A 66 -1.45 -14.61 -14.37
CA ASN A 66 -2.87 -14.98 -14.53
C ASN A 66 -3.66 -14.70 -13.24
N TRP A 67 -4.70 -13.88 -13.33
CA TRP A 67 -5.59 -13.54 -12.21
C TRP A 67 -6.18 -14.79 -11.55
N ALA A 68 -6.66 -15.76 -12.32
CA ALA A 68 -7.32 -16.95 -11.78
C ALA A 68 -6.35 -17.81 -10.96
N ILE A 69 -5.13 -17.99 -11.45
CA ILE A 69 -4.09 -18.71 -10.71
C ILE A 69 -3.77 -17.98 -9.40
N GLY A 70 -3.64 -16.65 -9.44
CA GLY A 70 -3.44 -15.84 -8.24
C GLY A 70 -4.57 -16.01 -7.22
N TYR A 71 -5.82 -15.96 -7.69
CA TYR A 71 -7.01 -16.10 -6.86
C TYR A 71 -7.11 -17.49 -6.23
N TYR A 72 -7.17 -18.55 -7.04
CA TYR A 72 -7.37 -19.91 -6.56
C TYR A 72 -6.22 -20.43 -5.70
N LYS A 73 -4.96 -20.07 -6.02
CA LYS A 73 -3.85 -20.42 -5.13
C LYS A 73 -3.94 -19.75 -3.77
N SER A 74 -4.49 -18.54 -3.69
CA SER A 74 -4.62 -17.85 -2.42
C SER A 74 -5.62 -18.54 -1.49
N ILE A 75 -6.59 -19.28 -2.05
CA ILE A 75 -7.52 -20.12 -1.29
C ILE A 75 -6.77 -21.23 -0.54
N GLU A 76 -5.73 -21.82 -1.15
CA GLU A 76 -4.91 -22.84 -0.49
C GLU A 76 -4.22 -22.32 0.77
N PHE A 77 -4.02 -21.01 0.88
CA PHE A 77 -3.40 -20.32 2.02
C PHE A 77 -4.43 -19.66 2.96
N GLN A 78 -5.72 -19.95 2.80
CA GLN A 78 -6.78 -19.27 3.55
C GLN A 78 -6.57 -19.37 5.07
N SER A 79 -6.28 -20.56 5.58
CA SER A 79 -6.07 -20.79 7.02
C SER A 79 -4.93 -19.92 7.58
N GLU A 80 -3.81 -19.85 6.87
CA GLU A 80 -2.64 -19.09 7.27
C GLU A 80 -2.90 -17.59 7.20
N ILE A 81 -3.59 -17.13 6.16
CA ILE A 81 -3.99 -15.72 6.00
C ILE A 81 -4.89 -15.30 7.16
N GLU A 82 -5.96 -16.05 7.43
CA GLU A 82 -6.89 -15.77 8.53
C GLU A 82 -6.18 -15.79 9.89
N GLU A 83 -5.32 -16.78 10.15
CA GLU A 83 -4.59 -16.86 11.41
C GLU A 83 -3.64 -15.67 11.61
N ILE A 84 -2.92 -15.26 10.56
CA ILE A 84 -2.03 -14.09 10.61
C ILE A 84 -2.85 -12.81 10.82
N LEU A 85 -3.96 -12.62 10.09
CA LEU A 85 -4.82 -11.45 10.25
C LEU A 85 -5.38 -11.39 11.67
N ARG A 86 -5.97 -12.49 12.17
CA ARG A 86 -6.54 -12.58 13.53
C ARG A 86 -5.51 -12.22 14.60
N LYS A 87 -4.32 -12.82 14.57
CA LYS A 87 -3.25 -12.50 15.54
C LYS A 87 -2.81 -11.04 15.49
N ASN A 88 -2.77 -10.42 14.31
CA ASN A 88 -2.42 -9.00 14.20
C ASN A 88 -3.53 -8.10 14.74
N LEU A 89 -4.79 -8.51 14.57
CA LEU A 89 -5.96 -7.76 15.02
C LEU A 89 -6.22 -7.89 16.52
N GLU A 90 -5.93 -9.04 17.13
CA GLU A 90 -5.95 -9.20 18.60
C GLU A 90 -4.99 -8.23 19.30
N ASN A 91 -3.92 -7.82 18.64
CA ASN A 91 -2.98 -6.81 19.12
C ASN A 91 -3.44 -5.36 18.85
N CYS A 92 -4.66 -5.15 18.34
CA CYS A 92 -5.23 -3.84 18.07
C CYS A 92 -6.45 -3.58 18.96
N ASP A 93 -6.42 -2.53 19.79
CA ASP A 93 -7.58 -2.17 20.62
C ASP A 93 -8.79 -1.75 19.77
N ASN A 94 -8.54 -1.01 18.69
CA ASN A 94 -9.55 -0.66 17.71
C ASN A 94 -8.94 -0.57 16.31
N LEU A 95 -9.30 -1.50 15.44
CA LEU A 95 -8.92 -1.44 14.03
C LEU A 95 -9.69 -0.32 13.33
N GLY A 96 -8.97 0.65 12.75
CA GLY A 96 -9.55 1.69 11.90
C GLY A 96 -9.81 1.23 10.45
N CYS A 97 -8.78 0.79 9.74
CA CYS A 97 -8.92 0.31 8.36
C CYS A 97 -7.89 -0.75 7.97
N PHE A 98 -8.22 -1.52 6.94
CA PHE A 98 -7.27 -2.32 6.18
C PHE A 98 -6.77 -1.51 4.98
N ASN A 99 -5.46 -1.31 4.89
CA ASN A 99 -4.83 -0.72 3.71
C ASN A 99 -4.24 -1.83 2.85
N ILE A 100 -4.84 -2.08 1.68
CA ILE A 100 -4.41 -3.13 0.74
C ILE A 100 -3.61 -2.47 -0.39
N PHE A 101 -2.37 -2.92 -0.57
CA PHE A 101 -1.49 -2.45 -1.64
C PHE A 101 -1.34 -3.57 -2.66
N HIS A 102 -1.81 -3.34 -3.88
CA HIS A 102 -1.76 -4.38 -4.91
C HIS A 102 -1.70 -3.78 -6.32
N SER A 103 -1.25 -4.58 -7.28
CA SER A 103 -1.31 -4.23 -8.69
C SER A 103 -2.60 -4.75 -9.32
N ILE A 104 -3.17 -4.00 -10.26
CA ILE A 104 -4.45 -4.37 -10.91
C ILE A 104 -4.23 -5.39 -12.04
N ALA A 105 -3.06 -5.39 -12.67
CA ALA A 105 -2.81 -6.16 -13.88
C ALA A 105 -1.87 -7.36 -13.70
N GLY A 106 -1.17 -7.48 -12.56
CA GLY A 106 -0.28 -8.61 -12.29
C GLY A 106 -1.06 -9.82 -11.77
N GLY A 107 -0.63 -11.05 -12.06
CA GLY A 107 -1.38 -12.25 -11.66
C GLY A 107 -1.60 -12.37 -10.15
N THR A 108 -0.52 -12.24 -9.36
CA THR A 108 -0.59 -12.24 -7.90
C THR A 108 -1.34 -11.02 -7.37
N GLY A 109 -0.89 -9.80 -7.70
CA GLY A 109 -1.51 -8.58 -7.17
C GLY A 109 -3.01 -8.45 -7.49
N SER A 110 -3.42 -8.89 -8.68
CA SER A 110 -4.81 -8.83 -9.11
C SER A 110 -5.64 -9.94 -8.46
N GLY A 111 -5.23 -11.21 -8.60
CA GLY A 111 -5.95 -12.38 -8.10
C GLY A 111 -5.93 -12.51 -6.58
N THR A 112 -4.74 -12.52 -5.99
CA THR A 112 -4.55 -12.58 -4.53
C THR A 112 -5.15 -11.36 -3.84
N GLY A 113 -4.98 -10.17 -4.41
CA GLY A 113 -5.59 -8.95 -3.87
C GLY A 113 -7.12 -9.03 -3.86
N SER A 114 -7.71 -9.60 -4.91
CA SER A 114 -9.16 -9.83 -4.99
C SER A 114 -9.66 -10.76 -3.90
N TYR A 115 -8.94 -11.88 -3.69
CA TYR A 115 -9.27 -12.85 -2.66
C TYR A 115 -9.12 -12.32 -1.23
N LEU A 116 -8.06 -11.56 -0.96
CA LEU A 116 -7.86 -10.93 0.36
C LEU A 116 -9.00 -9.96 0.71
N MET A 117 -9.50 -9.19 -0.27
CA MET A 117 -10.64 -8.31 -0.04
C MET A 117 -11.91 -9.08 0.30
N GLU A 118 -12.11 -10.25 -0.30
CA GLU A 118 -13.25 -11.13 -0.04
C GLU A 118 -13.21 -11.67 1.40
N ILE A 119 -12.12 -12.32 1.81
CA ILE A 119 -11.94 -12.80 3.19
C ILE A 119 -12.12 -11.67 4.20
N ILE A 120 -11.47 -10.52 3.97
CA ILE A 120 -11.56 -9.40 4.91
C ILE A 120 -13.00 -8.89 5.02
N ARG A 121 -13.75 -8.84 3.91
CA ARG A 121 -15.16 -8.42 3.97
C ARG A 121 -16.04 -9.46 4.66
N GLU A 122 -15.76 -10.75 4.48
CA GLU A 122 -16.50 -11.84 5.13
C GLU A 122 -16.28 -11.85 6.65
N GLU A 123 -15.03 -11.81 7.10
CA GLU A 123 -14.70 -11.87 8.54
C GLU A 123 -14.90 -10.50 9.23
N PHE A 124 -14.60 -9.39 8.55
CA PHE A 124 -14.60 -8.02 9.10
C PHE A 124 -15.54 -7.06 8.36
N SER A 125 -16.79 -7.48 8.17
CA SER A 125 -17.81 -6.78 7.36
C SER A 125 -17.98 -5.27 7.62
N LYS A 126 -17.75 -4.79 8.84
CA LYS A 126 -17.94 -3.36 9.23
C LYS A 126 -16.67 -2.51 9.12
N LYS A 127 -15.52 -3.12 8.81
CA LYS A 127 -14.23 -2.41 8.78
C LYS A 127 -13.98 -1.84 7.39
N ILE A 128 -13.29 -0.70 7.36
CA ILE A 128 -12.99 0.00 6.12
C ILE A 128 -11.88 -0.72 5.37
N ILE A 129 -12.11 -1.02 4.09
CA ILE A 129 -11.13 -1.55 3.15
C ILE A 129 -10.71 -0.43 2.21
N ASN A 130 -9.49 0.07 2.38
CA ASN A 130 -8.87 1.07 1.54
C ASN A 130 -7.81 0.42 0.64
N CYS A 131 -7.95 0.55 -0.66
CA CYS A 131 -7.05 -0.03 -1.64
C CYS A 131 -6.18 1.04 -2.30
N TYR A 132 -4.88 0.83 -2.30
CA TYR A 132 -3.92 1.56 -3.11
C TYR A 132 -3.54 0.68 -4.31
N SER A 133 -4.19 0.93 -5.44
CA SER A 133 -4.14 0.04 -6.59
C SER A 133 -3.27 0.64 -7.70
N ILE A 134 -2.24 -0.11 -8.10
CA ILE A 134 -1.29 0.31 -9.14
C ILE A 134 -1.80 -0.15 -10.51
N ILE A 135 -1.99 0.82 -11.40
CA ILE A 135 -2.33 0.61 -12.81
C ILE A 135 -1.02 0.52 -13.61
N PRO A 136 -0.81 -0.55 -14.41
CA PRO A 136 0.39 -0.70 -15.22
C PRO A 136 0.50 0.39 -16.28
N ASN A 137 1.69 0.49 -16.89
CA ASN A 137 1.92 1.44 -17.97
C ASN A 137 1.13 1.05 -19.23
N ARG A 138 0.44 2.02 -19.84
CA ARG A 138 -0.31 1.86 -21.08
C ARG A 138 0.53 2.09 -22.34
N ILE A 139 1.73 2.67 -22.19
CA ILE A 139 2.56 3.17 -23.28
C ILE A 139 3.77 2.26 -23.45
N GLY A 140 3.71 1.38 -24.45
CA GLY A 140 4.69 0.34 -24.72
C GLY A 140 4.01 -1.03 -24.72
N ALA A 141 4.51 -1.97 -25.53
CA ALA A 141 4.00 -3.33 -25.53
C ALA A 141 4.15 -3.88 -24.09
N SER A 142 3.04 -3.97 -23.37
CA SER A 142 3.00 -4.69 -22.11
C SER A 142 3.51 -6.10 -22.38
N ASP A 143 4.55 -6.54 -21.66
CA ASP A 143 5.14 -7.88 -21.84
C ASP A 143 4.09 -9.01 -21.71
N THR A 144 2.92 -8.70 -21.14
CA THR A 144 1.80 -9.62 -20.98
C THR A 144 0.54 -9.13 -21.69
N VAL A 145 0.07 -9.93 -22.66
CA VAL A 145 -1.17 -9.67 -23.42
C VAL A 145 -2.46 -9.80 -22.59
N ILE A 146 -2.38 -10.45 -21.42
CA ILE A 146 -3.53 -10.74 -20.54
C ILE A 146 -3.82 -9.65 -19.50
N GLN A 147 -3.05 -8.56 -19.46
CA GLN A 147 -3.26 -7.48 -18.49
C GLN A 147 -4.68 -6.88 -18.50
N PRO A 148 -5.34 -6.67 -19.65
CA PRO A 148 -6.71 -6.16 -19.66
C PRO A 148 -7.70 -7.10 -18.96
N TYR A 149 -7.54 -8.42 -19.13
CA TYR A 149 -8.39 -9.42 -18.47
C TYR A 149 -8.23 -9.38 -16.95
N ASN A 150 -6.98 -9.41 -16.47
CA ASN A 150 -6.69 -9.31 -15.04
C ASN A 150 -7.27 -8.02 -14.44
N SER A 151 -7.14 -6.92 -15.18
CA SER A 151 -7.61 -5.62 -14.71
C SER A 151 -9.13 -5.59 -14.55
N ILE A 152 -9.87 -6.02 -15.58
CA ILE A 152 -11.35 -6.05 -15.55
C ILE A 152 -11.84 -6.93 -14.41
N LEU A 153 -11.21 -8.11 -14.22
CA LEU A 153 -11.52 -8.98 -13.09
C LEU A 153 -11.27 -8.24 -11.78
N SER A 154 -10.08 -7.71 -11.52
CA SER A 154 -9.82 -6.96 -10.29
C SER A 154 -10.76 -5.77 -10.05
N PHE A 155 -11.16 -5.03 -11.09
CA PHE A 155 -12.12 -3.93 -10.95
C PHE A 155 -13.46 -4.39 -10.38
N ARG A 156 -13.91 -5.61 -10.73
CA ARG A 156 -15.15 -6.18 -10.16
C ARG A 156 -15.04 -6.32 -8.64
N TRP A 157 -13.95 -6.91 -8.13
CA TRP A 157 -13.76 -7.07 -6.67
C TRP A 157 -13.55 -5.73 -5.97
N LEU A 158 -12.82 -4.80 -6.57
CA LEU A 158 -12.68 -3.43 -6.05
C LEU A 158 -14.02 -2.70 -5.94
N THR A 159 -14.94 -2.95 -6.88
CA THR A 159 -16.29 -2.34 -6.84
C THR A 159 -17.18 -2.98 -5.78
N LEU A 160 -17.03 -4.30 -5.55
CA LEU A 160 -17.90 -5.05 -4.64
C LEU A 160 -17.45 -4.98 -3.18
N PHE A 161 -16.14 -5.00 -2.92
CA PHE A 161 -15.59 -5.24 -1.59
C PHE A 161 -14.83 -4.05 -1.01
N ALA A 162 -14.20 -3.20 -1.82
CA ALA A 162 -13.43 -2.06 -1.32
C ALA A 162 -14.34 -0.85 -1.03
N ASP A 163 -14.08 -0.15 0.07
CA ASP A 163 -14.81 1.09 0.43
C ASP A 163 -14.16 2.33 -0.18
N CYS A 164 -12.85 2.29 -0.42
CA CYS A 164 -12.07 3.38 -0.99
C CYS A 164 -10.98 2.80 -1.87
N VAL A 165 -10.80 3.35 -3.08
CA VAL A 165 -9.75 2.90 -4.00
C VAL A 165 -9.02 4.10 -4.56
N THR A 166 -7.73 4.22 -4.27
CA THR A 166 -6.85 5.24 -4.87
C THR A 166 -6.01 4.60 -5.96
N PHE A 167 -6.11 5.13 -7.18
CA PHE A 167 -5.34 4.64 -8.31
C PHE A 167 -4.02 5.38 -8.48
N PHE A 168 -2.95 4.60 -8.73
CA PHE A 168 -1.65 5.10 -9.14
C PHE A 168 -1.32 4.58 -10.53
N GLU A 169 -1.31 5.45 -11.53
CA GLU A 169 -0.95 5.07 -12.89
C GLU A 169 0.55 5.23 -13.13
N ASN A 170 1.25 4.13 -13.43
CA ASN A 170 2.69 4.15 -13.69
C ASN A 170 3.05 5.09 -14.84
N SER A 171 2.25 5.12 -15.91
CA SER A 171 2.50 5.99 -17.08
C SER A 171 2.49 7.48 -16.70
N ALA A 172 1.58 7.88 -15.80
CA ALA A 172 1.46 9.26 -15.33
C ALA A 172 2.60 9.60 -14.37
N LEU A 173 2.96 8.68 -13.46
CA LEU A 173 4.06 8.85 -12.52
C LEU A 173 5.41 8.96 -13.24
N GLU A 174 5.65 8.13 -14.26
CA GLU A 174 6.83 8.22 -15.11
C GLU A 174 6.91 9.58 -15.82
N LYS A 175 5.81 10.06 -16.41
CA LYS A 175 5.75 11.39 -17.03
C LYS A 175 6.08 12.50 -16.03
N ILE A 176 5.56 12.43 -14.81
CA ILE A 176 5.87 13.39 -13.74
C ILE A 176 7.36 13.36 -13.43
N ILE A 177 7.96 12.18 -13.23
CA ILE A 177 9.39 12.03 -12.91
C ILE A 177 10.26 12.56 -14.06
N SER A 178 9.95 12.21 -15.29
CA SER A 178 10.67 12.69 -16.48
C SER A 178 10.52 14.19 -16.69
N SER A 179 9.37 14.78 -16.36
CA SER A 179 9.18 16.24 -16.41
C SER A 179 10.01 16.98 -15.36
N LEU A 180 10.24 16.36 -14.20
CA LEU A 180 11.03 16.92 -13.11
C LEU A 180 12.54 16.73 -13.35
N ASN A 181 12.95 15.61 -13.94
CA ASN A 181 14.32 15.38 -14.39
C ASN A 181 14.36 14.79 -15.81
N PRO A 182 14.64 15.61 -16.82
CA PRO A 182 14.78 15.11 -18.19
C PRO A 182 15.98 14.16 -18.38
N ASN A 183 16.93 14.12 -17.43
CA ASN A 183 18.16 13.34 -17.52
C ASN A 183 18.11 11.95 -16.87
N ILE A 184 17.01 11.62 -16.18
CA ILE A 184 16.89 10.35 -15.44
C ILE A 184 15.82 9.50 -16.12
N LYS A 185 16.17 8.25 -16.45
CA LYS A 185 15.17 7.25 -16.82
C LYS A 185 14.45 6.81 -15.55
N PRO A 186 13.12 6.95 -15.45
CA PRO A 186 12.39 6.62 -14.25
C PRO A 186 12.58 5.14 -13.89
N ASP A 187 13.10 4.88 -12.69
CA ASP A 187 13.19 3.53 -12.12
C ASP A 187 11.99 3.28 -11.21
N SER A 188 11.64 1.99 -11.05
CA SER A 188 10.66 1.50 -10.08
C SER A 188 10.83 2.08 -8.67
N LYS A 189 12.08 2.32 -8.25
CA LYS A 189 12.40 2.96 -6.96
C LYS A 189 11.90 4.39 -6.85
N GLU A 190 12.01 5.17 -7.92
CA GLU A 190 11.57 6.57 -7.94
C GLU A 190 10.05 6.67 -7.96
N ILE A 191 9.40 5.79 -8.73
CA ILE A 191 7.94 5.64 -8.75
C ILE A 191 7.42 5.27 -7.35
N ASN A 192 7.99 4.22 -6.74
CA ASN A 192 7.62 3.78 -5.39
C ASN A 192 7.87 4.86 -4.33
N TYR A 193 8.93 5.64 -4.47
CA TYR A 193 9.20 6.76 -3.58
C TYR A 193 8.11 7.83 -3.69
N LEU A 194 7.70 8.21 -4.91
CA LEU A 194 6.62 9.17 -5.13
C LEU A 194 5.28 8.67 -4.57
N ILE A 195 4.91 7.41 -4.85
CA ILE A 195 3.71 6.77 -4.28
C ILE A 195 3.76 6.80 -2.75
N SER A 196 4.89 6.38 -2.15
CA SER A 196 5.05 6.37 -0.69
C SER A 196 4.89 7.76 -0.08
N LYS A 197 5.32 8.81 -0.79
CA LYS A 197 5.17 10.20 -0.32
C LYS A 197 3.72 10.64 -0.33
N ILE A 198 2.99 10.35 -1.41
CA ILE A 198 1.56 10.66 -1.53
C ILE A 198 0.78 9.99 -0.39
N ILE A 199 1.05 8.70 -0.16
CA ILE A 199 0.36 7.92 0.89
C ILE A 199 0.73 8.44 2.29
N SER A 200 2.00 8.80 2.50
CA SER A 200 2.46 9.43 3.74
C SER A 200 1.74 10.76 4.02
N ILE A 201 1.53 11.60 2.99
CA ILE A 201 0.78 12.87 3.13
C ILE A 201 -0.70 12.58 3.40
N SER A 202 -1.30 11.61 2.70
CA SER A 202 -2.72 11.27 2.88
C SER A 202 -3.06 10.78 4.30
N SER A 203 -2.08 10.18 4.98
CA SER A 203 -2.20 9.67 6.36
C SER A 203 -1.66 10.63 7.42
N GLU A 204 -1.22 11.83 7.04
CA GLU A 204 -0.63 12.82 7.96
C GLU A 204 -1.63 13.24 9.05
N ASN A 205 -2.88 13.49 8.66
CA ASN A 205 -3.95 13.89 9.58
C ASN A 205 -4.28 12.83 10.64
N ILE A 206 -3.99 11.57 10.37
CA ILE A 206 -4.26 10.45 11.27
C ILE A 206 -3.06 10.23 12.18
N ARG A 207 -1.85 10.33 11.64
CA ARG A 207 -0.60 10.13 12.40
C ARG A 207 -0.29 11.29 13.34
N PHE A 208 -0.55 12.53 12.94
CA PHE A 208 -0.11 13.73 13.68
C PHE A 208 -1.28 14.60 14.16
N SER A 209 -2.48 14.03 14.30
CA SER A 209 -3.62 14.78 14.82
C SER A 209 -3.46 15.12 16.30
N GLU A 210 -3.58 16.40 16.62
CA GLU A 210 -3.82 16.86 18.00
C GLU A 210 -5.28 16.59 18.44
N ASN A 211 -6.18 16.29 17.48
CA ASN A 211 -7.61 16.05 17.70
C ASN A 211 -7.98 14.57 17.47
N PHE A 212 -8.49 13.90 18.50
CA PHE A 212 -9.00 12.51 18.45
C PHE A 212 -10.14 12.25 17.44
N LYS A 213 -10.68 13.30 16.81
CA LYS A 213 -11.76 13.19 15.81
C LYS A 213 -11.25 12.88 14.40
N ASN A 214 -9.94 12.87 14.15
CA ASN A 214 -9.41 12.51 12.84
C ASN A 214 -9.30 10.99 12.72
N SER A 215 -10.31 10.38 12.09
CA SER A 215 -10.37 8.95 11.82
C SER A 215 -10.50 8.69 10.31
N TRP A 216 -10.21 7.46 9.88
CA TRP A 216 -10.37 7.05 8.48
C TRP A 216 -11.83 7.18 8.03
N GLU A 217 -12.78 6.85 8.90
CA GLU A 217 -14.22 6.98 8.68
C GLU A 217 -14.60 8.44 8.35
N ASN A 218 -14.08 9.40 9.12
CA ASN A 218 -14.37 10.82 8.91
C ASN A 218 -13.72 11.35 7.62
N GLN A 219 -12.51 10.89 7.30
CA GLN A 219 -11.84 11.25 6.05
C GLN A 219 -12.62 10.72 4.84
N PHE A 220 -13.01 9.45 4.83
CA PHE A 220 -13.68 8.84 3.67
C PHE A 220 -15.14 9.27 3.53
N SER A 221 -15.89 9.41 4.62
CA SER A 221 -17.28 9.88 4.57
C SER A 221 -17.41 11.29 3.99
N SER A 222 -16.38 12.13 4.14
CA SER A 222 -16.35 13.47 3.53
C SER A 222 -16.07 13.47 2.02
N LEU A 223 -15.47 12.39 1.51
CA LEU A 223 -15.00 12.29 0.12
C LEU A 223 -15.90 11.41 -0.76
N ILE A 224 -16.64 10.47 -0.17
CA ILE A 224 -17.46 9.48 -0.89
C ILE A 224 -18.94 9.92 -0.84
N PRO A 225 -19.52 10.42 -1.94
CA PRO A 225 -20.92 10.85 -1.95
C PRO A 225 -21.89 9.66 -2.00
N THR A 226 -21.52 8.58 -2.68
CA THR A 226 -22.30 7.34 -2.75
C THR A 226 -21.35 6.13 -2.77
N PRO A 227 -21.76 4.95 -2.24
CA PRO A 227 -20.87 3.79 -2.14
C PRO A 227 -20.28 3.30 -3.46
N LYS A 228 -20.90 3.62 -4.61
CA LYS A 228 -20.40 3.22 -5.94
C LYS A 228 -19.35 4.18 -6.51
N LEU A 229 -19.22 5.39 -5.92
CA LEU A 229 -18.33 6.45 -6.38
C LEU A 229 -17.18 6.63 -5.38
N HIS A 230 -16.40 5.57 -5.20
CA HIS A 230 -15.32 5.46 -4.21
C HIS A 230 -13.91 5.41 -4.83
N PHE A 231 -13.80 5.76 -6.11
CA PHE A 231 -12.54 5.77 -6.85
C PHE A 231 -11.90 7.16 -6.83
N PHE A 232 -10.69 7.25 -6.30
CA PHE A 232 -9.93 8.49 -6.16
C PHE A 232 -8.74 8.56 -7.12
N SER A 233 -8.51 9.77 -7.62
CA SER A 233 -7.27 10.17 -8.26
C SER A 233 -6.42 10.96 -7.26
N ALA A 234 -5.15 10.61 -7.12
CA ALA A 234 -4.24 11.32 -6.24
C ALA A 234 -3.42 12.36 -7.01
N GLY A 235 -3.37 13.58 -6.49
CA GLY A 235 -2.56 14.68 -7.02
C GLY A 235 -1.55 15.17 -6.00
N ILE A 236 -0.34 15.52 -6.46
CA ILE A 236 0.67 16.15 -5.63
C ILE A 236 1.31 17.30 -6.40
N SER A 237 1.50 18.43 -5.71
CA SER A 237 2.18 19.61 -6.25
C SER A 237 3.43 19.92 -5.43
N ASN A 238 4.31 20.76 -5.98
CA ASN A 238 5.52 21.24 -5.30
C ASN A 238 6.56 20.14 -4.95
N LEU A 239 6.79 19.21 -5.86
CA LEU A 239 7.80 18.15 -5.74
C LEU A 239 9.22 18.73 -5.92
N LYS A 240 9.84 19.25 -4.84
CA LYS A 240 11.28 19.61 -4.82
C LYS A 240 12.16 18.37 -4.73
N PHE A 241 12.01 17.42 -5.65
CA PHE A 241 12.49 16.05 -5.43
C PHE A 241 13.96 15.80 -5.81
N PHE A 242 14.56 16.56 -6.74
CA PHE A 242 15.85 16.15 -7.32
C PHE A 242 16.93 17.22 -7.44
N ASN A 243 16.74 18.39 -6.81
CA ASN A 243 17.81 19.40 -6.70
C ASN A 243 18.87 19.02 -5.66
N LYS A 244 19.50 17.85 -5.82
CA LYS A 244 20.80 17.52 -5.22
C LYS A 244 21.85 17.40 -6.33
N LYS A 245 22.25 18.55 -6.90
CA LYS A 245 23.61 18.84 -7.42
C LYS A 245 23.68 20.24 -8.06
N LYS A 246 23.56 21.30 -7.26
CA LYS A 246 24.13 22.64 -7.59
C LYS A 246 24.89 23.26 -6.40
N LYS A 247 25.59 22.44 -5.63
CA LYS A 247 26.63 22.88 -4.67
C LYS A 247 27.90 22.04 -4.81
N LYS A 248 28.49 22.05 -6.01
CA LYS A 248 29.93 21.85 -6.22
C LYS A 248 30.28 22.61 -7.50
N LYS A 249 30.74 23.85 -7.31
CA LYS A 249 31.43 24.78 -8.23
C LYS A 249 30.92 26.19 -7.97
N LYS A 250 31.53 26.85 -6.99
CA LYS A 250 31.97 28.23 -7.09
C LYS A 250 33.19 28.34 -6.16
N LEU A 251 34.34 28.42 -6.86
CA LEU A 251 35.65 28.95 -6.48
C LEU A 251 36.19 28.59 -5.10
#